data_AF-A0A958TFI3-F1
#
_entry.id   AF-A0A958TFI3-F1
#
_cell.length_a   1.000
_cell.length_b   1.000
_cell.length_c   1.000
_cell.angle_alpha   90.00
_cell.angle_beta   90.00
_cell.angle_gamma   90.00
#
_symmetry.space_group_name_H-M   'P 1'
#
loop_
_entity.id
_entity.type
_entity.pdbx_description
1 polymer ?
#
loop_
_entity_poly.entity_id
_entity_poly.type
_entity_poly.pdbx_seq_one_letter_code
_entity_poly.pdbx_strand_id
1 'polypeptide(L)'
;FSVAGINSFETMFFNEFFSDKFTTLQLKHALKPFNISQRFKPQLVLITRYAVGNMSHIERHQNMYFNTLNKGYTESGIEINKLLFGFGLSFAYRYGAYHLPKREDNIALKFTFNIAL
;
A
#
# COMPACT_ATOMS: atom_id res chain seq x y z
N PHE A 1 14.33 -6.62 1.72
CA PHE A 1 13.03 -7.29 1.55
C PHE A 1 12.12 -6.88 2.69
N SER A 2 10.89 -6.44 2.41
CA SER A 2 9.89 -6.08 3.43
C SER A 2 8.69 -7.00 3.30
N VAL A 3 8.12 -7.40 4.43
CA VAL A 3 6.80 -8.05 4.49
C VAL A 3 5.75 -6.95 4.28
N ALA A 4 4.71 -7.21 3.47
CA ALA A 4 3.60 -6.26 3.34
C ALA A 4 2.85 -6.13 4.67
N GLY A 5 2.53 -4.90 5.08
CA GLY A 5 1.72 -4.67 6.27
C GLY A 5 0.24 -4.86 5.93
N ILE A 6 -0.51 -5.42 6.88
CA ILE A 6 -1.92 -5.78 6.64
C ILE A 6 -2.75 -4.54 6.23
N ASN A 7 -2.44 -3.37 6.78
CA ASN A 7 -3.12 -2.10 6.52
C ASN A 7 -2.16 -0.93 6.20
N SER A 8 -0.99 -1.21 5.61
CA SER A 8 -0.03 -0.16 5.21
C SER A 8 -0.24 0.32 3.78
N PHE A 9 0.22 1.54 3.50
CA PHE A 9 0.52 1.95 2.13
C PHE A 9 1.83 1.29 1.70
N GLU A 10 1.84 0.65 0.55
CA GLU A 10 2.99 -0.14 0.10
C GLU A 10 4.04 0.71 -0.63
N THR A 11 3.60 1.81 -1.25
CA THR A 11 4.41 2.70 -2.10
C THR A 11 4.72 4.06 -1.47
N MET A 12 4.28 4.28 -0.22
CA MET A 12 4.56 5.51 0.54
C MET A 12 5.91 5.35 1.25
N PHE A 13 6.83 6.29 1.05
CA PHE A 13 8.12 6.22 1.72
C PHE A 13 8.01 6.60 3.20
N PHE A 14 8.94 6.07 3.98
CA PHE A 14 9.08 6.46 5.37
C PHE A 14 9.35 7.97 5.47
N ASN A 15 8.66 8.66 6.38
CA ASN A 15 8.73 10.11 6.59
C ASN A 15 8.42 10.95 5.34
N GLU A 16 7.70 10.40 4.36
CA GLU A 16 7.31 11.18 3.18
C GLU A 16 6.26 12.23 3.53
N PHE A 17 5.29 11.86 4.37
CA PHE A 17 4.16 12.72 4.75
C PHE A 17 3.96 12.78 6.27
N PHE A 18 3.60 13.96 6.74
CA PHE A 18 3.14 14.20 8.11
C PHE A 18 1.79 14.93 8.08
N SER A 19 0.90 14.58 9.00
CA SER A 19 -0.41 15.23 9.13
C SER A 19 -0.88 15.16 10.59
N ASP A 20 -1.41 16.26 11.12
CA ASP A 20 -2.03 16.28 12.47
C ASP A 20 -3.45 15.71 12.44
N LYS A 21 -4.09 15.77 11.27
CA LYS A 21 -5.42 15.26 11.00
C LYS A 21 -5.40 14.59 9.64
N PHE A 22 -5.84 13.35 9.59
CA PHE A 22 -5.93 12.60 8.35
C PHE A 22 -7.09 11.62 8.37
N THR A 23 -7.50 11.20 7.19
CA THR A 23 -8.48 10.14 6.96
C THR A 23 -7.92 9.21 5.91
N THR A 24 -8.06 7.91 6.14
CA THR A 24 -7.70 6.89 5.18
C THR A 24 -8.93 6.08 4.80
N LEU A 25 -8.98 5.66 3.53
CA LEU A 25 -9.96 4.74 3.00
C LEU A 25 -9.22 3.58 2.36
N GLN A 26 -9.63 2.36 2.69
CA GLN A 26 -9.03 1.15 2.18
C GLN A 26 -10.13 0.23 1.64
N LEU A 27 -10.03 -0.10 0.36
CA LEU A 27 -10.90 -1.05 -0.31
C LEU A 27 -10.08 -2.29 -0.67
N LYS A 28 -10.57 -3.45 -0.24
CA LYS A 28 -10.02 -4.76 -0.58
C LYS A 28 -11.12 -5.62 -1.19
N HIS A 29 -10.88 -6.13 -2.39
CA HIS A 29 -11.79 -7.05 -3.06
C HIS A 29 -11.08 -8.37 -3.33
N ALA A 30 -11.40 -9.39 -2.54
CA ALA A 30 -10.85 -10.73 -2.71
C ALA A 30 -11.73 -11.52 -3.69
N LEU A 31 -11.14 -11.94 -4.80
CA LEU A 31 -11.81 -12.81 -5.75
C LEU A 31 -11.88 -14.24 -5.22
N LYS A 32 -12.75 -15.06 -5.81
CA LYS A 32 -12.75 -16.50 -5.52
C LYS A 32 -11.40 -17.10 -5.92
N PRO A 33 -10.82 -18.02 -5.12
CA PRO A 33 -9.58 -18.70 -5.49
C PRO A 33 -9.71 -19.41 -6.84
N PHE A 34 -8.64 -19.35 -7.64
CA PHE A 34 -8.56 -20.07 -8.91
C PHE A 34 -8.25 -21.54 -8.64
N ASN A 35 -9.13 -22.45 -9.02
CA ASN A 35 -8.93 -23.89 -8.82
C ASN A 35 -8.05 -24.49 -9.92
N ILE A 36 -6.73 -24.24 -9.84
CA ILE A 36 -5.77 -24.79 -10.79
C ILE A 36 -5.46 -26.26 -10.47
N SER A 37 -5.28 -26.60 -9.18
CA SER A 37 -5.16 -27.99 -8.72
C SER A 37 -5.68 -28.15 -7.29
N GLN A 38 -5.70 -29.39 -6.78
CA GLN A 38 -6.14 -29.63 -5.40
C GLN A 38 -5.25 -28.96 -4.35
N ARG A 39 -3.96 -28.78 -4.65
CA ARG A 39 -2.98 -28.16 -3.74
C ARG A 39 -2.63 -26.71 -4.10
N PHE A 40 -2.94 -26.27 -5.32
CA PHE A 40 -2.63 -24.93 -5.81
C PHE A 40 -3.91 -24.17 -6.16
N LYS A 41 -4.31 -23.30 -5.23
CA LYS A 41 -5.53 -22.48 -5.33
C LYS A 41 -5.22 -21.01 -5.06
N PRO A 42 -4.46 -20.34 -5.96
CA PRO A 42 -4.07 -18.96 -5.74
C PRO A 42 -5.31 -18.06 -5.67
N GLN A 43 -5.23 -17.01 -4.87
CA GLN A 43 -6.31 -16.05 -4.71
C GLN A 43 -5.80 -14.66 -5.03
N LEU A 44 -6.44 -14.01 -6.01
CA LEU A 44 -6.18 -12.62 -6.35
C LEU A 44 -7.03 -11.70 -5.46
N VAL A 45 -6.39 -10.69 -4.89
CA VAL A 45 -7.02 -9.63 -4.12
C VAL A 45 -6.66 -8.30 -4.77
N LEU A 46 -7.66 -7.50 -5.08
CA LEU A 46 -7.50 -6.13 -5.56
C LEU A 46 -7.54 -5.19 -4.37
N ILE A 47 -6.63 -4.23 -4.32
CA ILE A 47 -6.50 -3.28 -3.22
C ILE A 47 -6.44 -1.88 -3.79
N THR A 48 -7.22 -0.97 -3.22
CA THR A 48 -7.10 0.46 -3.46
C THR A 48 -7.08 1.16 -2.12
N ARG A 49 -6.14 2.09 -1.94
CA ARG A 49 -6.01 2.88 -0.73
C ARG A 49 -5.96 4.36 -1.09
N TYR A 50 -6.63 5.15 -0.26
CA TYR A 50 -6.66 6.60 -0.33
C TYR A 50 -6.33 7.17 1.05
N ALA A 51 -5.54 8.24 1.09
CA ALA A 51 -5.32 9.02 2.30
C ALA A 51 -5.40 10.50 1.98
N VAL A 52 -6.08 11.27 2.82
CA VAL A 52 -6.09 12.73 2.75
C VAL A 52 -5.89 13.29 4.13
N GLY A 53 -5.15 14.38 4.25
CA GLY A 53 -4.83 14.95 5.55
C GLY A 53 -4.32 16.37 5.43
N ASN A 54 -4.08 16.97 6.58
CA ASN A 54 -3.52 18.30 6.69
C ASN A 54 -2.60 18.38 7.92
N MET A 55 -1.84 19.47 8.03
CA MET A 55 -1.01 19.78 9.18
C MET A 55 -1.19 21.25 9.55
N SER A 56 -1.56 21.51 10.79
CA SER A 56 -1.53 22.85 11.37
C SER A 56 -0.16 23.09 12.01
N HIS A 57 0.27 24.36 12.07
CA HIS A 57 1.49 24.77 12.76
C HIS A 57 2.79 24.08 12.30
N ILE A 58 2.98 23.98 10.97
CA ILE A 58 4.19 23.38 10.37
C ILE A 58 5.45 24.08 10.89
N GLU A 59 5.39 25.40 11.12
CA GLU A 59 6.48 26.24 11.62
C GLU A 59 7.03 25.82 13.00
N ARG A 60 6.26 25.07 13.79
CA ARG A 60 6.75 24.55 15.09
C ARG A 60 7.77 23.41 14.92
N HIS A 61 7.88 22.84 13.73
CA HIS A 61 8.82 21.77 13.41
C HIS A 61 10.08 22.39 12.80
N GLN A 62 11.03 22.79 13.66
CA GLN A 62 12.28 23.39 13.20
C GLN A 62 13.18 22.34 12.52
N ASN A 63 13.85 22.74 11.45
CA ASN A 63 14.84 21.93 10.71
C ASN A 63 14.31 20.60 10.13
N MET A 64 13.00 20.49 9.85
CA MET A 64 12.43 19.35 9.13
C MET A 64 11.74 19.80 7.84
N TYR A 65 12.12 19.20 6.72
CA TYR A 65 11.40 19.33 5.45
C TYR A 65 10.53 18.09 5.25
N PHE A 66 9.21 18.27 5.22
CA PHE A 66 8.27 17.19 5.01
C PHE A 66 7.06 17.63 4.17
N ASN A 67 6.42 16.67 3.51
CA ASN A 67 5.16 16.92 2.81
C ASN A 67 3.95 16.65 3.71
N THR A 68 2.79 17.16 3.31
CA THR A 68 1.50 16.87 3.94
C THR A 68 0.56 16.23 2.93
N LEU A 69 -0.48 15.51 3.39
CA LEU A 69 -1.44 14.79 2.55
C LEU A 69 -2.57 15.68 1.99
N ASN A 70 -2.32 16.97 1.80
CA ASN A 70 -3.32 17.98 1.43
C ASN A 70 -3.95 17.83 0.03
N LYS A 71 -3.34 17.06 -0.87
CA LYS A 71 -3.86 16.79 -2.22
C LYS A 71 -4.49 15.40 -2.37
N GLY A 72 -4.43 14.59 -1.32
CA GLY A 72 -4.86 13.20 -1.38
C GLY A 72 -3.82 12.28 -2.04
N TYR A 73 -3.51 11.18 -1.36
CA TYR A 73 -2.62 10.12 -1.79
C TYR A 73 -3.43 8.91 -2.23
N THR A 74 -3.12 8.38 -3.40
CA THR A 74 -3.76 7.19 -3.98
C THR A 74 -2.73 6.14 -4.33
N GLU A 75 -2.97 4.91 -3.91
CA GLU A 75 -2.31 3.72 -4.46
C GLU A 75 -3.33 2.64 -4.79
N SER A 76 -3.01 1.83 -5.79
CA SER A 76 -3.74 0.60 -6.08
C SER A 76 -2.75 -0.54 -6.26
N GLY A 77 -3.15 -1.73 -5.88
CA GLY A 77 -2.31 -2.91 -5.91
C GLY A 77 -3.10 -4.19 -6.09
N ILE A 78 -2.35 -5.24 -6.35
CA ILE A 78 -2.83 -6.60 -6.44
C ILE A 78 -2.02 -7.47 -5.50
N GLU A 79 -2.68 -8.39 -4.81
CA GLU A 79 -2.03 -9.44 -4.05
C GLU A 79 -2.44 -10.79 -4.62
N ILE A 80 -1.45 -11.66 -4.85
CA ILE A 80 -1.68 -13.06 -5.20
C ILE A 80 -1.25 -13.88 -3.99
N ASN A 81 -2.23 -14.39 -3.27
CA ASN A 81 -2.04 -15.18 -2.05
C ASN A 81 -2.11 -16.68 -2.37
N LYS A 82 -1.68 -17.51 -1.41
CA LYS A 82 -1.70 -18.98 -1.49
C LYS A 82 -0.89 -19.54 -2.66
N LEU A 83 0.28 -18.94 -2.94
CA LEU A 83 1.19 -19.42 -3.97
C LEU A 83 1.91 -20.69 -3.52
N LEU A 84 2.62 -20.66 -2.39
CA LEU A 84 3.32 -21.81 -1.81
C LEU A 84 3.26 -21.69 -0.28
N PHE A 85 2.81 -22.71 0.45
CA PHE A 85 2.85 -22.76 1.93
C PHE A 85 2.31 -21.50 2.67
N GLY A 86 1.32 -20.79 2.10
CA GLY A 86 0.78 -19.56 2.68
C GLY A 86 1.50 -18.27 2.28
N PHE A 87 2.59 -18.36 1.54
CA PHE A 87 3.24 -17.21 0.89
C PHE A 87 2.40 -16.66 -0.27
N GLY A 88 2.54 -15.36 -0.47
CA GLY A 88 2.00 -14.62 -1.60
C GLY A 88 2.93 -13.50 -2.05
N LEU A 89 2.47 -12.78 -3.06
CA LEU A 89 3.16 -11.63 -3.64
C LEU A 89 2.19 -10.45 -3.69
N SER A 90 2.69 -9.26 -3.37
CA SER A 90 1.96 -7.99 -3.45
C SER A 90 2.68 -7.06 -4.40
N PHE A 91 1.92 -6.49 -5.33
CA PHE A 91 2.37 -5.43 -6.21
C PHE A 91 1.48 -4.21 -5.99
N ALA A 92 2.07 -3.02 -5.83
CA ALA A 92 1.34 -1.78 -5.67
C ALA A 92 1.94 -0.66 -6.52
N TYR A 93 1.08 0.27 -6.91
CA TYR A 93 1.41 1.45 -7.70
C TYR A 93 0.75 2.69 -7.12
N ARG A 94 1.54 3.73 -6.82
CA ARG A 94 1.00 5.06 -6.50
C ARG A 94 0.73 5.87 -7.76
N TYR A 95 -0.32 6.66 -7.74
CA TYR A 95 -0.70 7.56 -8.81
C TYR A 95 -1.38 8.81 -8.22
N GLY A 96 -1.75 9.76 -9.08
CA GLY A 96 -2.43 10.98 -8.67
C GLY A 96 -1.47 12.09 -8.21
N ALA A 97 -1.91 12.89 -7.25
CA ALA A 97 -1.28 14.17 -6.91
C ALA A 97 0.16 14.06 -6.37
N TYR A 98 0.53 12.88 -5.86
CA TYR A 98 1.87 12.60 -5.35
C TYR A 98 2.60 11.57 -6.23
N HIS A 99 2.35 11.54 -7.53
CA HIS A 99 3.16 10.74 -8.44
C HIS A 99 4.61 11.26 -8.50
N LEU A 100 5.58 10.35 -8.43
CA LEU A 100 7.00 10.69 -8.44
C LEU A 100 7.57 10.67 -9.86
N PRO A 101 8.57 11.51 -10.19
CA PRO A 101 9.10 11.61 -11.55
C PRO A 101 9.65 10.29 -12.12
N LYS A 102 10.25 9.46 -11.26
CA LYS A 102 10.77 8.15 -11.67
C LYS A 102 9.69 7.09 -11.48
N ARG A 103 9.40 6.32 -12.54
CA ARG A 103 8.37 5.28 -12.50
C ARG A 103 8.64 4.18 -11.47
N GLU A 104 9.90 3.82 -11.29
CA GLU A 104 10.35 2.83 -10.31
C GLU A 104 10.02 3.22 -8.87
N ASP A 105 10.12 4.51 -8.52
CA ASP A 105 9.77 5.01 -7.18
C ASP A 105 8.26 4.96 -6.91
N ASN A 106 7.45 4.74 -7.94
CA ASN A 106 6.00 4.62 -7.81
C ASN A 106 5.54 3.16 -7.66
N ILE A 107 6.45 2.19 -7.72
CA ILE A 107 6.15 0.75 -7.70
C ILE A 107 6.66 0.12 -6.39
N ALA A 108 5.86 -0.74 -5.78
CA ALA A 108 6.30 -1.60 -4.69
C ALA A 108 6.00 -3.07 -5.00
N LEU A 109 7.00 -3.93 -4.79
CA LEU A 109 6.89 -5.38 -4.85
C LEU A 109 7.29 -5.97 -3.50
N LYS A 110 6.38 -6.71 -2.86
CA LYS A 110 6.61 -7.31 -1.52
C LYS A 110 6.13 -8.75 -1.44
N PHE A 111 6.75 -9.52 -0.55
CA PHE A 111 6.25 -10.84 -0.18
C PHE A 111 5.16 -10.67 0.88
N THR A 112 4.10 -11.46 0.74
CA THR A 112 3.06 -11.59 1.76
C THR A 112 3.13 -12.96 2.39
N PHE A 113 2.77 -13.05 3.66
CA PHE A 113 2.66 -14.32 4.36
C PHE A 113 1.37 -14.29 5.17
N ASN A 114 0.43 -15.15 4.82
CA ASN A 114 -0.83 -15.29 5.54
C ASN A 114 -0.76 -16.55 6.39
N ILE A 115 -0.61 -16.39 7.70
CA ILE A 115 -0.84 -17.46 8.67
C ILE A 115 -2.35 -17.61 8.77
N ALA A 116 -2.92 -18.52 7.97
CA ALA A 116 -4.24 -19.05 8.31
C ALA A 116 -4.02 -20.00 9.49
N LEU A 117 -4.52 -19.61 10.67
CA LEU A 117 -4.69 -20.52 11.81
C LEU A 117 -5.92 -21.40 11.57
#